data_AF-A0A2N0VUV1-F1
#
_entry.id   AF-A0A2N0VUV1-F1
#
_cell.length_a   1.000
_cell.length_b   1.000
_cell.length_c   1.000
_cell.angle_alpha   90.00
_cell.angle_beta   90.00
_cell.angle_gamma   90.00
#
_symmetry.space_group_name_H-M   'P 1'
#
loop_
_entity.id
_entity.type
_entity.pdbx_description
1 polymer ?
#
loop_
_entity_poly.entity_id
_entity_poly.type
_entity_poly.pdbx_seq_one_letter_code
_entity_poly.pdbx_strand_id
1 'polypeptide(L)' 'MVKNREDHIRLCALKVRYRQAWIRQASSCELAALLSDIEKLESAPPADAGNVTPPICVSHSQG' A
#
# COMPACT_ATOMS: atom_id res chain seq x y z
N MET A 1 1.31 -16.37 -6.36
CA MET A 1 2.03 -15.12 -6.04
C MET A 1 1.93 -14.90 -4.54
N VAL A 2 2.87 -15.43 -3.76
CA VAL A 2 2.79 -15.42 -2.29
C VAL A 2 3.44 -14.12 -1.80
N LYS A 3 2.63 -13.19 -1.28
CA LYS A 3 3.11 -12.01 -0.55
C LYS A 3 4.05 -12.49 0.57
N ASN A 4 5.18 -11.81 0.77
CA ASN A 4 6.17 -12.18 1.79
C ASN A 4 5.45 -12.35 3.16
N ARG A 5 5.81 -13.38 3.92
CA ARG A 5 5.18 -13.69 5.22
C ARG A 5 5.16 -12.47 6.15
N GLU A 6 6.20 -11.64 6.10
CA GLU A 6 6.29 -10.41 6.87
C GLU A 6 5.25 -9.36 6.44
N ASP A 7 5.04 -9.18 5.14
CA ASP A 7 4.03 -8.26 4.62
C ASP A 7 2.63 -8.71 5.00
N HIS A 8 2.38 -10.02 5.00
CA HIS A 8 1.10 -10.55 5.47
C HIS A 8 0.90 -10.25 6.97
N ILE A 9 1.93 -10.44 7.80
CA ILE A 9 1.87 -10.11 9.24
C ILE A 9 1.60 -8.60 9.43
N ARG A 10 2.33 -7.73 8.70
CA ARG A 10 2.13 -6.28 8.74
C ARG A 10 0.73 -5.87 8.32
N LEU A 11 0.21 -6.47 7.25
CA LEU A 11 -1.14 -6.20 6.74
C LEU A 11 -2.22 -6.58 7.76
N CYS A 12 -2.08 -7.76 8.39
CA CYS A 12 -2.98 -8.19 9.45
C CYS A 12 -2.95 -7.22 10.65
N ALA A 13 -1.76 -6.80 11.07
CA ALA A 13 -1.62 -5.83 12.16
C ALA A 13 -2.26 -4.47 11.84
N LEU A 14 -2.08 -3.96 10.62
CA LEU A 14 -2.71 -2.73 10.16
C LEU A 14 -4.25 -2.84 10.15
N LYS A 15 -4.81 -3.95 9.65
CA LYS A 15 -6.26 -4.18 9.65
C LYS A 15 -6.84 -4.23 11.07
N VAL A 16 -6.11 -4.80 12.04
CA VAL A 16 -6.51 -4.79 13.45
C VAL A 16 -6.52 -3.36 14.00
N ARG A 17 -5.46 -2.57 13.75
CA ARG A 17 -5.38 -1.17 14.21
C ARG A 17 -6.49 -0.31 13.63
N TYR A 18 -6.79 -0.47 12.34
CA TYR A 18 -7.90 0.22 11.69
C TYR A 18 -9.25 -0.09 12.37
N ARG A 19 -9.53 -1.36 12.65
CA ARG A 19 -10.76 -1.75 13.36
C ARG A 19 -10.82 -1.16 14.77
N GLN A 20 -9.71 -1.16 15.50
CA GLN A 20 -9.65 -0.55 16.83
C GLN A 20 -9.82 0.98 16.79
N ALA A 21 -9.26 1.64 15.78
CA ALA A 21 -9.45 3.07 15.54
C ALA A 21 -10.91 3.38 15.20
N TRP A 22 -11.56 2.54 14.40
CA TRP A 22 -12.97 2.65 14.07
C TRP A 22 -13.86 2.49 15.31
N ILE A 23 -13.63 1.46 16.12
CA ILE A 23 -14.41 1.19 17.34
C ILE A 23 -14.29 2.35 18.34
N ARG A 24 -13.10 2.94 18.50
CA ARG A 24 -12.89 4.08 19.41
C ARG A 24 -13.37 5.43 18.84
N GLN A 25 -13.90 5.45 17.61
CA GLN A 25 -14.25 6.67 16.87
C GLN A 25 -13.06 7.64 16.74
N ALA A 26 -11.92 7.11 16.29
CA ALA A 26 -10.75 7.92 15.97
C ALA A 26 -11.06 8.99 14.91
N SER A 27 -10.20 10.01 14.84
CA SER A 27 -10.36 11.07 13.86
C SER A 27 -10.36 10.54 12.41
N SER A 28 -11.04 11.25 11.51
CA SER A 28 -11.04 10.92 10.08
C SER A 28 -9.63 10.89 9.49
N CYS A 29 -8.73 11.78 9.94
CA CYS A 29 -7.33 11.79 9.54
C CYS A 29 -6.60 10.50 9.94
N GLU A 30 -6.82 10.01 11.15
CA GLU A 30 -6.20 8.77 11.65
C GLU A 30 -6.70 7.54 10.88
N LEU A 31 -8.00 7.47 10.61
CA LEU A 31 -8.59 6.40 9.81
C LEU A 31 -8.06 6.42 8.36
N ALA A 32 -7.95 7.60 7.75
CA ALA A 32 -7.42 7.75 6.40
C ALA A 32 -5.95 7.32 6.31
N ALA A 33 -5.11 7.67 7.29
CA ALA A 33 -3.72 7.25 7.34
C ALA A 33 -3.59 5.72 7.39
N LEU A 34 -4.38 5.05 8.24
CA LEU A 34 -4.39 3.59 8.35
C LEU A 34 -4.87 2.92 7.05
N LEU A 35 -5.86 3.49 6.35
CA LEU A 35 -6.32 2.98 5.06
C LEU A 35 -5.25 3.11 3.98
N SER A 36 -4.58 4.27 3.89
CA SER A 36 -3.50 4.49 2.92
C SER A 36 -2.35 3.50 3.12
N ASP A 37 -2.00 3.18 4.36
CA ASP A 37 -0.93 2.20 4.63
C ASP A 37 -1.34 0.76 4.28
N ILE A 38 -2.62 0.41 4.46
CA ILE A 38 -3.18 -0.88 4.00
C ILE A 38 -3.10 -0.96 2.47
N GLU A 39 -3.53 0.08 1.76
CA GLU A 39 -3.53 0.12 0.29
C GLU A 39 -2.12 0.02 -0.30
N LYS A 40 -1.13 0.73 0.30
CA LYS A 40 0.28 0.65 -0.13
C LYS A 40 0.83 -0.77 -0.01
N LEU A 41 0.52 -1.45 1.09
CA LEU A 41 1.01 -2.81 1.33
C LEU A 41 0.27 -3.85 0.48
N GLU A 42 -0.99 -3.58 0.13
CA GLU A 42 -1.76 -4.44 -0.79
C GLU A 42 -1.36 -4.25 -2.25
N SER A 43 -0.92 -3.04 -2.62
CA SER A 43 -0.47 -2.65 -3.98
C SER A 43 1.02 -2.86 -4.23
N ALA A 44 1.79 -3.23 -3.20
CA ALA A 44 3.21 -3.51 -3.35
C ALA A 44 3.41 -4.66 -4.36
N PRO A 45 4.18 -4.45 -5.44
CA PRO A 45 4.47 -5.52 -6.38
C PRO A 45 5.21 -6.66 -5.67
N PRO A 46 5.03 -7.92 -6.11
CA PRO A 46 5.75 -9.04 -5.53
C PRO A 46 7.24 -8.77 -5.69
N ALA A 47 8.02 -8.96 -4.62
CA ALA A 47 9.46 -8.66 -4.58
C ALA A 47 10.34 -9.57 -5.47
N ASP A 48 9.78 -10.17 -6.52
CA ASP A 48 10.51 -10.90 -7.55
C ASP A 48 9.88 -10.66 -8.92
N ALA A 49 10.27 -9.53 -9.53
CA ALA A 49 10.28 -9.36 -10.97
C ALA A 49 11.44 -8.41 -11.26
N GLY A 50 12.64 -8.97 -11.36
CA GLY A 50 13.76 -8.28 -11.97
C GLY A 50 13.40 -7.91 -13.41
N ASN A 51 12.86 -6.73 -13.63
CA ASN A 51 13.10 -5.94 -14.83
C ASN A 51 12.67 -4.49 -14.57
N VAL A 52 13.67 -3.62 -14.61
CA VAL A 52 13.54 -2.17 -14.52
C VAL A 52 12.81 -1.69 -15.76
N THR A 53 11.67 -1.01 -15.61
CA THR A 53 11.21 -0.05 -16.62
C THR A 53 10.58 1.12 -15.89
N PRO A 54 11.28 2.27 -15.78
CA PRO A 54 10.63 3.49 -15.32
C PRO A 54 9.54 3.90 -16.32
N PRO A 55 8.49 4.62 -15.90
CA PRO A 55 7.54 5.19 -16.84
C PRO A 55 8.31 6.09 -17.80
N ILE A 56 8.35 5.69 -19.07
CA ILE A 56 8.81 6.57 -20.15
C ILE A 56 7.82 7.72 -20.18
N CYS A 57 8.22 8.87 -19.63
CA CYS A 57 7.59 10.15 -19.94
C CYS A 57 7.85 10.40 -21.43
N VAL A 58 6.90 10.03 -22.29
CA VAL A 58 6.93 10.39 -23.70
C VAL A 58 6.64 11.88 -23.79
N SER A 59 7.68 12.70 -23.73
CA SER A 59 7.64 14.07 -24.21
C SER A 59 7.48 14.02 -25.74
N HIS A 60 6.24 14.11 -26.23
CA HIS A 60 6.01 14.44 -27.65
C HIS A 60 6.22 15.95 -27.81
N SER A 61 7.46 16.32 -28.13
CA SER A 61 7.79 17.62 -28.71
C SER A 61 7.42 17.64 -30.19
N GLN A 62 6.90 18.79 -30.62
CA GLN A 62 6.46 19.12 -31.98
C GLN A 62 7.54 18.92 -33.04
N GLY A 63 7.08 18.56 -34.24
CA GLY A 63 7.71 18.81 -35.53
C GLY A 63 6.63 19.23 -36.51
#